data_AF-A0A7K2XGA8-F1
#
_entry.id   AF-A0A7K2XGA8-F1
#
_cell.length_a   1.000
_cell.length_b   1.000
_cell.length_c   1.000
_cell.angle_alpha   90.00
_cell.angle_beta   90.00
_cell.angle_gamma   90.00
#
_symmetry.space_group_name_H-M   'P 1'
#
loop_
_entity.id
_entity.type
_entity.pdbx_description
1 polymer ?
#
loop_
_entity_poly.entity_id
_entity_poly.type
_entity_poly.pdbx_seq_one_letter_code
_entity_poly.pdbx_strand_id
1 'polypeptide(L)'
;PLATAAPGGHQGRPLDLADVHGRRTVETRHHGNVAVREENAAAALEVMSRFAVDPRLLAHLPPTATSKEEGYLEHPAEAFAQYRADGVARVVCEEKHMGSRAVALVCRDADAARERFGADGVTGALHTRTGRPFFDDAAVTEEVLARLRAAIGAAGLWEELDTDWLLLDGELMPWSLKSAGLLRAQYAAVG
;
A
#
# COMPACT_ATOMS: atom_id res chain seq x y z
N PRO A 1 -14.25 -10.63 11.63
CA PRO A 1 -15.03 -10.48 12.89
C PRO A 1 -14.10 -10.06 14.04
N LEU A 2 -14.49 -9.04 14.82
CA LEU A 2 -13.72 -8.56 15.97
C LEU A 2 -13.82 -9.57 17.13
N ALA A 3 -12.70 -9.89 17.79
CA ALA A 3 -12.66 -10.77 18.96
C ALA A 3 -12.16 -9.98 20.19
N THR A 4 -12.83 -10.17 21.33
CA THR A 4 -12.72 -9.30 22.53
C THR A 4 -11.61 -9.68 23.51
N ALA A 5 -10.87 -10.75 23.27
CA ALA A 5 -9.75 -11.15 24.12
C ALA A 5 -8.77 -12.05 23.35
N ALA A 6 -7.56 -11.57 23.06
CA ALA A 6 -6.42 -12.46 22.77
C ALA A 6 -5.09 -11.81 23.18
N PRO A 7 -4.08 -12.60 23.63
CA PRO A 7 -2.76 -12.09 23.99
C PRO A 7 -1.91 -11.78 22.74
N GLY A 8 -1.07 -10.73 22.82
CA GLY A 8 0.12 -10.42 22.01
C GLY A 8 0.02 -10.46 20.47
N GLY A 9 -0.05 -9.30 19.82
CA GLY A 9 -0.31 -9.10 18.37
C GLY A 9 0.78 -9.48 17.33
N HIS A 10 1.73 -10.37 17.64
CA HIS A 10 2.81 -10.72 16.70
C HIS A 10 2.52 -11.92 15.77
N GLN A 11 1.35 -12.55 15.86
CA GLN A 11 0.99 -13.72 15.04
C GLN A 11 -0.36 -13.53 14.36
N GLY A 12 -0.36 -12.90 13.17
CA GLY A 12 -1.37 -13.08 12.11
C GLY A 12 -2.86 -13.19 12.47
N ARG A 13 -3.32 -12.65 13.60
CA ARG A 13 -4.70 -12.78 14.09
C ARG A 13 -5.61 -11.69 13.51
N PRO A 14 -6.93 -11.90 13.49
CA PRO A 14 -7.89 -10.84 13.21
C PRO A 14 -7.64 -9.62 14.11
N LEU A 15 -7.77 -8.42 13.53
CA LEU A 15 -7.54 -7.15 14.23
C LEU A 15 -8.33 -7.09 15.55
N ASP A 16 -7.65 -6.82 16.67
CA ASP A 16 -8.26 -6.59 17.98
C ASP A 16 -8.44 -5.10 18.23
N LEU A 17 -9.63 -4.69 18.65
CA LEU A 17 -9.92 -3.29 18.97
C LEU A 17 -8.99 -2.76 20.07
N ALA A 18 -8.64 -3.60 21.04
CA ALA A 18 -7.74 -3.24 22.12
C ALA A 18 -6.33 -2.92 21.61
N ASP A 19 -5.92 -3.42 20.45
CA ASP A 19 -4.59 -3.14 19.89
C ASP A 19 -4.51 -1.70 19.34
N VAL A 20 -5.65 -1.09 18.98
CA VAL A 20 -5.71 0.19 18.25
C VAL A 20 -6.47 1.31 18.97
N HIS A 21 -7.25 1.00 20.01
CA HIS A 21 -8.09 1.99 20.71
C HIS A 21 -7.31 2.89 21.67
N GLY A 22 -7.50 4.20 21.59
CA GLY A 22 -6.80 5.19 22.44
C GLY A 22 -5.44 5.62 21.87
N ARG A 23 -4.68 6.38 22.65
CA ARG A 23 -3.33 6.79 22.24
C ARG A 23 -2.41 5.56 22.12
N ARG A 24 -1.66 5.49 21.02
CA ARG A 24 -0.69 4.42 20.77
C ARG A 24 0.69 4.99 20.49
N THR A 25 1.69 4.16 20.72
CA THR A 25 3.08 4.43 20.36
C THR A 25 3.58 3.24 19.57
N VAL A 26 4.11 3.50 18.38
CA VAL A 26 4.75 2.49 17.54
C VAL A 26 6.24 2.73 17.59
N GLU A 27 7.00 1.73 18.02
CA GLU A 27 8.45 1.78 17.95
C GLU A 27 8.90 1.46 16.52
N THR A 28 9.77 2.29 15.98
CA THR A 28 10.31 2.15 14.64
C THR A 28 11.84 2.15 14.69
N ARG A 29 12.46 1.33 13.87
CA ARG A 29 13.93 1.22 13.79
C ARG A 29 14.60 2.57 13.47
N HIS A 30 13.97 3.39 12.63
CA HIS A 30 14.58 4.58 12.04
C HIS A 30 14.12 5.90 12.66
N HIS A 31 12.99 5.93 13.36
CA HIS A 31 12.41 7.16 13.93
C HIS A 31 12.09 7.04 15.43
N GLY A 32 12.48 5.92 16.06
CA GLY A 32 12.15 5.63 17.45
C GLY A 32 10.63 5.55 17.64
N ASN A 33 10.13 6.18 18.69
CA ASN A 33 8.73 6.13 19.08
C ASN A 33 7.87 7.14 18.31
N VAL A 34 6.96 6.63 17.47
CA VAL A 34 5.95 7.42 16.76
C VAL A 34 4.63 7.35 17.51
N ALA A 35 4.15 8.50 17.99
CA ALA A 35 2.86 8.58 18.68
C ALA A 35 1.70 8.66 17.67
N VAL A 36 0.74 7.75 17.81
CA VAL A 36 -0.54 7.78 17.09
C VAL A 36 -1.60 8.33 18.04
N ARG A 37 -2.18 9.48 17.68
CA ARG A 37 -3.28 10.09 18.42
C ARG A 37 -4.55 9.27 18.25
N GLU A 38 -5.39 9.27 19.28
CA GLU A 38 -6.61 8.46 19.33
C GLU A 38 -7.58 8.79 18.18
N GLU A 39 -7.74 10.08 17.87
CA GLU A 39 -8.59 10.55 16.78
C GLU A 39 -8.17 9.99 15.41
N ASN A 40 -6.85 9.87 15.20
CA ASN A 40 -6.29 9.32 13.95
C ASN A 40 -6.48 7.80 13.89
N ALA A 41 -6.28 7.11 15.02
CA ALA A 41 -6.51 5.68 15.12
C ALA A 41 -7.99 5.31 14.89
N ALA A 42 -8.91 6.09 15.47
CA ALA A 42 -10.35 5.90 15.31
C ALA A 42 -10.80 6.10 13.85
N ALA A 43 -10.33 7.16 13.19
CA ALA A 43 -10.65 7.42 11.77
C ALA A 43 -10.07 6.33 10.84
N ALA A 44 -8.85 5.87 11.12
CA ALA A 44 -8.23 4.79 10.35
C ALA A 44 -8.95 3.45 10.56
N LEU A 45 -9.40 3.16 11.79
CA LEU A 45 -10.06 1.91 12.13
C LEU A 45 -11.34 1.69 11.33
N GLU A 46 -12.15 2.73 11.11
CA GLU A 46 -13.36 2.59 10.29
C GLU A 46 -13.01 2.13 8.87
N VAL A 47 -12.03 2.78 8.25
CA VAL A 47 -11.61 2.47 6.87
C VAL A 47 -11.00 1.08 6.78
N MET A 48 -10.10 0.74 7.71
CA MET A 48 -9.36 -0.52 7.69
C MET A 48 -10.24 -1.72 8.07
N SER A 49 -11.20 -1.55 8.97
CA SER A 49 -12.06 -2.67 9.41
C SER A 49 -13.16 -3.04 8.41
N ARG A 50 -13.63 -2.07 7.61
CA ARG A 50 -14.77 -2.27 6.71
C ARG A 50 -14.40 -2.47 5.25
N PHE A 51 -13.29 -1.87 4.82
CA PHE A 51 -13.05 -1.70 3.39
C PHE A 51 -11.65 -2.09 2.93
N ALA A 52 -10.72 -2.37 3.86
CA ALA A 52 -9.40 -2.85 3.47
C ALA A 52 -9.43 -4.31 3.03
N VAL A 53 -8.41 -4.72 2.28
CA VAL A 53 -8.06 -6.13 2.08
C VAL A 53 -7.77 -6.80 3.43
N ASP A 54 -7.66 -8.13 3.43
CA ASP A 54 -7.24 -8.88 4.61
C ASP A 54 -5.97 -8.26 5.22
N PRO A 55 -5.98 -7.82 6.49
CA PRO A 55 -4.83 -7.19 7.12
C PRO A 55 -3.55 -8.02 7.07
N ARG A 56 -3.67 -9.36 6.96
CA ARG A 56 -2.52 -10.27 6.80
C ARG A 56 -1.78 -10.06 5.47
N LEU A 57 -2.47 -9.52 4.46
CA LEU A 57 -1.96 -9.22 3.12
C LEU A 57 -1.58 -7.73 2.97
N LEU A 58 -1.87 -6.89 3.96
CA LEU A 58 -1.60 -5.45 3.95
C LEU A 58 -0.23 -5.11 4.57
N ALA A 59 0.85 -5.54 3.90
CA ALA A 59 2.21 -5.39 4.41
C ALA A 59 2.78 -3.96 4.32
N HIS A 60 2.18 -3.08 3.50
CA HIS A 60 2.70 -1.73 3.24
C HIS A 60 1.59 -0.71 2.92
N LEU A 61 1.78 0.55 3.35
CA LEU A 61 1.00 1.70 2.90
C LEU A 61 1.96 2.87 2.55
N PRO A 62 1.73 3.58 1.43
CA PRO A 62 2.68 4.57 0.92
C PRO A 62 2.54 5.99 1.52
N PRO A 63 3.63 6.78 1.63
CA PRO A 63 3.64 8.13 2.23
C PRO A 63 3.17 9.26 1.29
N THR A 64 3.07 10.51 1.82
CA THR A 64 2.71 11.77 1.10
C THR A 64 3.83 12.80 1.13
N ALA A 65 3.89 13.73 0.15
CA ALA A 65 4.83 14.86 0.11
C ALA A 65 4.17 16.18 -0.37
N THR A 66 4.75 17.35 -0.03
CA THR A 66 4.33 18.72 -0.41
C THR A 66 5.53 19.71 -0.48
N SER A 67 5.38 20.92 -1.05
CA SER A 67 6.44 21.95 -1.25
C SER A 67 6.14 23.32 -0.57
N LYS A 68 7.12 24.24 -0.52
CA LYS A 68 7.04 25.56 0.18
C LYS A 68 7.41 26.79 -0.69
N GLU A 69 7.65 26.64 -2.00
CA GLU A 69 8.08 27.75 -2.89
C GLU A 69 6.89 28.69 -3.22
N GLU A 70 7.09 30.00 -3.20
CA GLU A 70 6.03 30.95 -3.56
C GLU A 70 5.75 30.90 -5.07
N GLY A 71 4.48 30.73 -5.45
CA GLY A 71 4.06 30.63 -6.86
C GLY A 71 4.15 29.22 -7.46
N TYR A 72 4.71 28.25 -6.73
CA TYR A 72 4.75 26.84 -7.14
C TYR A 72 4.17 25.94 -6.06
N LEU A 73 3.26 25.05 -6.44
CA LEU A 73 2.77 24.03 -5.53
C LEU A 73 3.82 22.92 -5.30
N GLU A 74 4.69 22.68 -6.29
CA GLU A 74 5.82 21.75 -6.28
C GLU A 74 6.90 22.26 -7.25
N HIS A 75 8.19 22.20 -6.87
CA HIS A 75 9.31 22.53 -7.76
C HIS A 75 10.53 21.60 -7.52
N PRO A 76 11.15 21.03 -8.59
CA PRO A 76 12.22 20.03 -8.42
C PRO A 76 13.47 20.53 -7.68
N ALA A 77 13.75 21.84 -7.74
CA ALA A 77 14.92 22.40 -7.05
C ALA A 77 14.82 22.23 -5.53
N GLU A 78 13.62 22.30 -4.96
CA GLU A 78 13.41 22.07 -3.52
C GLU A 78 13.70 20.62 -3.14
N ALA A 79 13.26 19.65 -3.95
CA ALA A 79 13.56 18.24 -3.72
C ALA A 79 15.07 17.99 -3.75
N PHE A 80 15.78 18.55 -4.73
CA PHE A 80 17.24 18.40 -4.84
C PHE A 80 17.99 19.12 -3.71
N ALA A 81 17.54 20.30 -3.31
CA ALA A 81 18.11 21.04 -2.19
C ALA A 81 17.96 20.28 -0.88
N GLN A 82 16.80 19.67 -0.65
CA GLN A 82 16.55 18.82 0.52
C GLN A 82 17.48 17.60 0.53
N TYR A 83 17.54 16.82 -0.57
CA TYR A 83 18.46 15.68 -0.65
C TYR A 83 19.91 16.09 -0.41
N ARG A 84 20.35 17.24 -0.95
CA ARG A 84 21.69 17.77 -0.71
C ARG A 84 21.93 18.13 0.75
N ALA A 85 20.97 18.79 1.41
CA ALA A 85 21.05 19.13 2.83
C ALA A 85 21.15 17.88 3.72
N ASP A 86 20.51 16.79 3.30
CA ASP A 86 20.57 15.48 3.94
C ASP A 86 21.81 14.66 3.56
N GLY A 87 22.75 15.24 2.80
CA GLY A 87 24.03 14.61 2.42
C GLY A 87 23.93 13.65 1.23
N VAL A 88 22.81 13.63 0.52
CA VAL A 88 22.57 12.77 -0.65
C VAL A 88 23.00 13.50 -1.94
N ALA A 89 24.11 13.05 -2.52
CA ALA A 89 24.71 13.70 -3.71
C ALA A 89 24.15 13.20 -5.05
N ARG A 90 23.46 12.07 -5.07
CA ARG A 90 22.91 11.45 -6.29
C ARG A 90 21.46 11.04 -6.05
N VAL A 91 20.60 11.40 -6.99
CA VAL A 91 19.16 11.11 -6.96
C VAL A 91 18.76 10.43 -8.27
N VAL A 92 17.69 9.63 -8.22
CA VAL A 92 17.04 9.07 -9.41
C VAL A 92 15.74 9.83 -9.61
N CYS A 93 15.53 10.35 -10.82
CA CYS A 93 14.29 11.00 -11.20
C CYS A 93 13.47 10.02 -12.03
N GLU A 94 12.32 9.62 -11.50
CA GLU A 94 11.37 8.74 -12.18
C GLU A 94 10.18 9.56 -12.69
N GLU A 95 9.60 9.14 -13.81
CA GLU A 95 8.38 9.77 -14.32
C GLU A 95 7.24 9.55 -13.31
N LYS A 96 6.59 10.64 -12.88
CA LYS A 96 5.38 10.54 -12.08
C LYS A 96 4.21 10.18 -12.98
N HIS A 97 4.00 8.88 -13.20
CA HIS A 97 2.87 8.39 -13.96
C HIS A 97 1.54 8.86 -13.35
N MET A 98 0.62 9.31 -14.21
CA MET A 98 -0.71 9.77 -13.82
C MET A 98 -1.69 8.59 -13.80
N GLY A 99 -1.65 7.80 -12.73
CA GLY A 99 -2.51 6.63 -12.53
C GLY A 99 -3.10 6.59 -11.14
N SER A 100 -3.19 5.39 -10.58
CA SER A 100 -3.47 5.22 -9.16
C SER A 100 -2.46 4.26 -8.55
N ARG A 101 -1.79 4.70 -7.48
CA ARG A 101 -0.84 3.87 -6.75
C ARG A 101 -1.49 2.56 -6.30
N ALA A 102 -0.84 1.47 -6.68
CA ALA A 102 -1.26 0.11 -6.42
C ALA A 102 -0.07 -0.67 -5.83
N VAL A 103 -0.33 -1.35 -4.73
CA VAL A 103 0.63 -2.28 -4.14
C VAL A 103 0.12 -3.69 -4.45
N ALA A 104 0.96 -4.49 -5.09
CA ALA A 104 0.68 -5.87 -5.46
C ALA A 104 1.53 -6.81 -4.62
N LEU A 105 0.89 -7.51 -3.68
CA LEU A 105 1.48 -8.70 -3.07
C LEU A 105 1.23 -9.88 -4.02
N VAL A 106 2.29 -10.48 -4.52
CA VAL A 106 2.24 -11.58 -5.48
C VAL A 106 2.94 -12.79 -4.86
N CYS A 107 2.18 -13.84 -4.53
CA CYS A 107 2.73 -15.12 -4.10
C CYS A 107 2.86 -16.04 -5.31
N ARG A 108 3.85 -16.94 -5.33
CA ARG A 108 4.08 -17.88 -6.44
C ARG A 108 2.86 -18.77 -6.68
N ASP A 109 2.19 -19.16 -5.60
CA ASP A 109 0.96 -19.93 -5.58
C ASP A 109 0.19 -19.69 -4.27
N ALA A 110 -0.92 -20.40 -4.08
CA ALA A 110 -1.75 -20.29 -2.89
C ALA A 110 -1.11 -20.93 -1.65
N ASP A 111 -0.18 -21.87 -1.83
CA ASP A 111 0.53 -22.49 -0.71
C ASP A 111 1.53 -21.50 -0.12
N ALA A 112 2.26 -20.76 -0.95
CA ALA A 112 3.11 -19.65 -0.53
C ALA A 112 2.31 -18.57 0.24
N ALA A 113 1.11 -18.22 -0.23
CA ALA A 113 0.24 -17.27 0.48
C ALA A 113 -0.19 -17.79 1.87
N ARG A 114 -0.56 -19.07 1.94
CA ARG A 114 -0.95 -19.72 3.19
C ARG A 114 0.22 -19.83 4.16
N GLU A 115 1.37 -20.30 3.71
CA GLU A 115 2.54 -20.53 4.57
C GLU A 115 3.15 -19.21 5.05
N ARG A 116 3.23 -18.21 4.18
CA ARG A 116 3.91 -16.95 4.48
C ARG A 116 3.04 -15.91 5.18
N PHE A 117 1.73 -15.90 4.87
CA PHE A 117 0.79 -14.88 5.34
C PHE A 117 -0.42 -15.47 6.08
N GLY A 118 -0.58 -16.79 6.14
CA GLY A 118 -1.75 -17.44 6.74
C GLY A 118 -3.03 -17.25 5.94
N ALA A 119 -2.95 -16.83 4.68
CA ALA A 119 -4.11 -16.52 3.85
C ALA A 119 -4.46 -17.69 2.92
N ASP A 120 -5.63 -18.28 3.11
CA ASP A 120 -6.11 -19.40 2.31
C ASP A 120 -6.89 -18.94 1.07
N GLY A 121 -6.77 -19.71 -0.03
CA GLY A 121 -7.59 -19.53 -1.23
C GLY A 121 -7.25 -18.32 -2.09
N VAL A 122 -6.12 -17.66 -1.83
CA VAL A 122 -5.64 -16.50 -2.59
C VAL A 122 -4.19 -16.69 -3.00
N THR A 123 -3.77 -15.96 -4.02
CA THR A 123 -2.38 -15.98 -4.53
C THR A 123 -1.66 -14.65 -4.30
N GLY A 124 -2.25 -13.76 -3.49
CA GLY A 124 -1.78 -12.40 -3.30
C GLY A 124 -2.91 -11.41 -3.05
N ALA A 125 -2.58 -10.12 -3.18
CA ALA A 125 -3.53 -9.03 -3.09
C ALA A 125 -3.09 -7.85 -3.96
N LEU A 126 -4.06 -7.09 -4.47
CA LEU A 126 -3.82 -5.81 -5.12
C LEU A 126 -4.62 -4.74 -4.39
N HIS A 127 -3.94 -3.80 -3.75
CA HIS A 127 -4.59 -2.78 -2.95
C HIS A 127 -4.13 -1.36 -3.25
N THR A 128 -5.02 -0.42 -2.99
CA THR A 128 -4.77 1.02 -3.12
C THR A 128 -3.89 1.54 -1.98
N ARG A 129 -3.49 2.81 -2.07
CA ARG A 129 -2.80 3.56 -1.01
C ARG A 129 -3.53 3.64 0.33
N THR A 130 -4.82 3.26 0.39
CA THR A 130 -5.61 3.22 1.64
C THR A 130 -5.91 1.79 2.09
N GLY A 131 -5.26 0.79 1.48
CA GLY A 131 -5.43 -0.62 1.82
C GLY A 131 -6.70 -1.25 1.26
N ARG A 132 -7.55 -0.51 0.55
CA ARG A 132 -8.75 -1.05 -0.12
C ARG A 132 -8.39 -1.93 -1.32
N PRO A 133 -9.17 -2.98 -1.63
CA PRO A 133 -9.03 -3.73 -2.88
C PRO A 133 -8.97 -2.78 -4.09
N PHE A 134 -8.06 -3.04 -5.01
CA PHE A 134 -7.93 -2.22 -6.20
C PHE A 134 -9.09 -2.48 -7.17
N PHE A 135 -9.62 -3.69 -7.27
CA PHE A 135 -10.83 -3.97 -8.03
C PHE A 135 -11.92 -4.49 -7.10
N ASP A 136 -13.18 -4.16 -7.40
CA ASP A 136 -14.33 -4.70 -6.65
C ASP A 136 -14.55 -6.18 -6.98
N ASP A 137 -14.18 -6.59 -8.20
CA ASP A 137 -14.22 -7.98 -8.64
C ASP A 137 -12.88 -8.70 -8.34
N ALA A 138 -12.96 -9.74 -7.53
CA ALA A 138 -11.82 -10.57 -7.16
C ALA A 138 -11.24 -11.35 -8.36
N ALA A 139 -12.06 -11.71 -9.35
CA ALA A 139 -11.59 -12.39 -10.56
C ALA A 139 -10.64 -11.50 -11.37
N VAL A 140 -10.96 -10.21 -11.51
CA VAL A 140 -10.10 -9.22 -12.17
C VAL A 140 -8.78 -9.06 -11.42
N THR A 141 -8.83 -9.06 -10.08
CA THR A 141 -7.61 -9.03 -9.26
C THR A 141 -6.74 -10.25 -9.54
N GLU A 142 -7.31 -11.45 -9.57
CA GLU A 142 -6.57 -12.68 -9.86
C GLU A 142 -6.00 -12.68 -11.29
N GLU A 143 -6.72 -12.17 -12.30
CA GLU A 143 -6.18 -12.03 -13.66
C GLU A 143 -4.92 -11.16 -13.70
N VAL A 144 -4.91 -10.04 -12.96
CA VAL A 144 -3.74 -9.17 -12.84
C VAL A 144 -2.60 -9.90 -12.12
N LEU A 145 -2.88 -10.57 -11.00
CA LEU A 145 -1.88 -11.32 -10.26
C LEU A 145 -1.29 -12.47 -11.09
N ALA A 146 -2.11 -13.17 -11.88
CA ALA A 146 -1.65 -14.23 -12.77
C ALA A 146 -0.68 -13.71 -13.84
N ARG A 147 -0.97 -12.54 -14.44
CA ARG A 147 -0.06 -11.89 -15.39
C ARG A 147 1.25 -11.47 -14.74
N LEU A 148 1.19 -10.90 -13.53
CA LEU A 148 2.39 -10.54 -12.77
C LEU A 148 3.23 -11.77 -12.41
N ARG A 149 2.61 -12.84 -11.89
CA ARG A 149 3.31 -14.10 -11.60
C ARG A 149 4.01 -14.67 -12.82
N ALA A 150 3.35 -14.68 -13.97
CA ALA A 150 3.93 -15.17 -15.21
C ALA A 150 5.14 -14.31 -15.64
N ALA A 151 5.05 -12.99 -15.54
CA ALA A 151 6.15 -12.08 -15.86
C ALA A 151 7.34 -12.24 -14.89
N ILE A 152 7.06 -12.34 -13.59
CA ILE A 152 8.07 -12.57 -12.54
C ILE A 152 8.79 -13.90 -12.79
N GLY A 153 8.04 -14.96 -13.10
CA GLY A 153 8.60 -16.28 -13.41
C GLY A 153 9.42 -16.27 -14.69
N ALA A 154 8.96 -15.60 -15.75
CA ALA A 154 9.72 -15.46 -16.99
C ALA A 154 11.02 -14.65 -16.81
N ALA A 155 11.05 -13.72 -15.85
CA ALA A 155 12.23 -12.95 -15.48
C ALA A 155 13.20 -13.72 -14.56
N GLY A 156 12.82 -14.89 -14.03
CA GLY A 156 13.67 -15.69 -13.13
C GLY A 156 13.83 -15.10 -11.72
N LEU A 157 12.99 -14.14 -11.34
CA LEU A 157 13.11 -13.41 -10.07
C LEU A 157 12.89 -14.29 -8.83
N TRP A 158 12.09 -15.34 -8.99
CA TRP A 158 11.84 -16.35 -7.96
C TRP A 158 13.13 -17.02 -7.50
N GLU A 159 13.95 -17.46 -8.44
CA GLU A 159 15.21 -18.13 -8.19
C GLU A 159 16.32 -17.12 -7.87
N GLU A 160 16.36 -15.98 -8.56
CA GLU A 160 17.37 -14.93 -8.32
C GLU A 160 17.31 -14.38 -6.89
N LEU A 161 16.11 -14.19 -6.36
CA LEU A 161 15.88 -13.65 -5.03
C LEU A 161 15.67 -14.72 -3.96
N ASP A 162 15.70 -16.01 -4.33
CA ASP A 162 15.38 -17.16 -3.46
C ASP A 162 14.08 -16.94 -2.67
N THR A 163 13.00 -16.65 -3.40
CA THR A 163 11.72 -16.27 -2.80
C THR A 163 10.51 -16.83 -3.55
N ASP A 164 9.41 -17.00 -2.82
CA ASP A 164 8.10 -17.44 -3.29
C ASP A 164 7.04 -16.33 -3.20
N TRP A 165 7.42 -15.10 -2.84
CA TRP A 165 6.53 -13.93 -2.87
C TRP A 165 7.28 -12.62 -3.15
N LEU A 166 6.60 -11.66 -3.77
CA LEU A 166 7.08 -10.30 -3.98
C LEU A 166 6.02 -9.28 -3.56
N LEU A 167 6.46 -8.13 -3.07
CA LEU A 167 5.61 -6.96 -2.85
C LEU A 167 6.07 -5.85 -3.80
N LEU A 168 5.23 -5.54 -4.78
CA LEU A 168 5.50 -4.54 -5.81
C LEU A 168 4.73 -3.27 -5.48
N ASP A 169 5.40 -2.13 -5.54
CA ASP A 169 4.78 -0.81 -5.42
C ASP A 169 4.90 -0.10 -6.77
N GLY A 170 3.77 0.32 -7.32
CA GLY A 170 3.75 0.93 -8.64
C GLY A 170 2.48 1.71 -8.91
N GLU A 171 2.36 2.20 -10.13
CA GLU A 171 1.22 2.99 -10.59
C GLU A 171 0.40 2.17 -11.60
N LEU A 172 -0.88 1.94 -11.31
CA LEU A 172 -1.78 1.26 -12.25
C LEU A 172 -2.50 2.29 -13.12
N MET A 173 -2.37 2.09 -14.44
CA MET A 173 -2.86 3.00 -15.48
C MET A 173 -4.06 2.41 -16.23
N PRO A 174 -4.94 3.25 -16.84
CA PRO A 174 -4.97 4.71 -16.76
C PRO A 174 -5.70 5.24 -15.50
N TRP A 175 -5.45 6.50 -15.12
CA TRP A 175 -6.11 7.17 -13.99
C TRP A 175 -7.65 7.10 -14.01
N SER A 176 -8.24 7.06 -15.21
CA SER A 176 -9.69 6.97 -15.40
C SER A 176 -10.32 5.73 -14.77
N LEU A 177 -9.56 4.64 -14.55
CA LEU A 177 -10.04 3.41 -13.91
C LEU A 177 -10.57 3.63 -12.48
N LYS A 178 -10.00 4.58 -11.73
CA LYS A 178 -10.43 4.89 -10.35
C LYS A 178 -11.06 6.27 -10.18
N SER A 179 -10.85 7.16 -11.15
CA SER A 179 -11.33 8.54 -11.06
C SER A 179 -12.48 8.86 -12.00
N ALA A 180 -13.14 7.85 -12.60
CA ALA A 180 -14.30 8.05 -13.48
C ALA A 180 -15.42 8.91 -12.84
N GLY A 181 -15.69 8.71 -11.55
CA GLY A 181 -16.66 9.52 -10.81
C GLY A 181 -16.22 10.99 -10.64
N LEU A 182 -14.94 11.21 -10.31
CA LEU A 182 -14.34 12.54 -10.15
C LEU A 182 -14.27 13.30 -11.49
N LEU A 183 -13.88 12.61 -12.56
CA LEU A 183 -13.81 13.14 -13.92
C LEU A 183 -15.18 13.60 -14.41
N ARG A 184 -16.22 12.78 -14.21
CA ARG A 184 -17.60 13.11 -14.62
C ARG A 184 -18.23 14.22 -13.78
N ALA A 185 -17.98 14.25 -12.48
CA ALA A 185 -18.66 15.17 -11.56
C ALA A 185 -17.95 16.53 -11.40
N GLN A 186 -16.63 16.57 -11.48
CA GLN A 186 -15.85 17.77 -11.13
C GLN A 186 -15.03 18.34 -12.27
N TYR A 187 -14.54 17.54 -13.22
CA TYR A 187 -13.73 18.03 -14.33
C TYR A 187 -14.53 18.28 -15.61
N ALA A 188 -15.53 17.46 -15.91
CA ALA A 188 -16.39 17.67 -17.09
C ALA A 188 -17.28 18.92 -17.00
N ALA A 189 -17.50 19.46 -15.79
CA ALA A 189 -18.34 20.64 -15.57
C ALA A 189 -17.62 21.98 -15.77
N VAL A 190 -16.28 21.97 -15.87
CA VAL A 190 -15.42 23.17 -15.98
C VAL A 190 -14.61 23.20 -17.28
N GLY A 191 -14.76 22.18 -18.14
CA GLY A 191 -14.09 22.06 -19.44
C GLY A 191 -14.90 22.60 -20.60
#